data_AF-A0A4Y9F317-F1
#
_entry.id   AF-A0A4Y9F317-F1
#
_cell.length_a   1.000
_cell.length_b   1.000
_cell.length_c   1.000
_cell.angle_alpha   90.00
_cell.angle_beta   90.00
_cell.angle_gamma   90.00
#
_symmetry.space_group_name_H-M   'P 1'
#
loop_
_entity.id
_entity.type
_entity.pdbx_description
1 polymer ?
#
loop_
_entity_poly.entity_id
_entity_poly.type
_entity_poly.pdbx_seq_one_letter_code
_entity_poly.pdbx_strand_id
1 'polypeptide(L)'
;MSIKPLFAFGYLGLFITLLALVAGLTIIVQQFLMGDPLGWDITGSAMVGILVAFLVGVLLVAQGILAIYLSHIYVQAQGRPLYVIDRTSSRNLIG
;
A
#
# COMPACT_ATOMS: atom_id res chain seq x y z
N MET A 1 -16.50 4.68 10.17
CA MET A 1 -15.96 3.31 10.08
C MET A 1 -14.43 3.41 10.17
N SER A 2 -13.78 2.66 11.05
CA SER A 2 -12.33 2.79 11.30
C SER A 2 -11.52 2.40 10.07
N ILE A 3 -10.92 3.38 9.39
CA ILE A 3 -10.13 3.22 8.15
C ILE A 3 -8.69 2.73 8.42
N LYS A 4 -8.33 2.62 9.70
CA LYS A 4 -7.01 2.25 10.24
C LYS A 4 -6.38 0.97 9.64
N PRO A 5 -7.11 -0.15 9.47
CA PRO A 5 -6.48 -1.39 9.00
C PRO A 5 -6.06 -1.32 7.52
N LEU A 6 -6.63 -0.39 6.75
CA LEU A 6 -6.39 -0.28 5.32
C LEU A 6 -5.03 0.37 5.00
N PHE A 7 -4.60 1.32 5.84
CA PHE A 7 -3.29 1.97 5.74
C PHE A 7 -2.13 1.03 6.10
N ALA A 8 -2.40 -0.02 6.88
CA ALA A 8 -1.37 -0.97 7.31
C ALA A 8 -0.76 -1.74 6.12
N PHE A 9 -1.56 -2.10 5.12
CA PHE A 9 -1.08 -2.81 3.92
C PHE A 9 -0.20 -1.95 3.02
N GLY A 10 -0.53 -0.66 2.87
CA GLY A 10 0.32 0.28 2.13
C GLY A 10 1.68 0.47 2.80
N TYR A 11 1.71 0.59 4.13
CA TYR A 11 2.96 0.70 4.89
C TYR A 11 3.79 -0.59 4.83
N LEU A 12 3.13 -1.75 4.90
CA LEU A 12 3.78 -3.06 4.69
C LEU A 12 4.37 -3.18 3.29
N GLY A 13 3.64 -2.75 2.25
CA GLY A 13 4.14 -2.72 0.88
C GLY A 13 5.41 -1.89 0.75
N LEU A 14 5.41 -0.69 1.34
CA LEU A 14 6.58 0.21 1.34
C LEU A 14 7.78 -0.39 2.09
N PHE A 15 7.54 -1.10 3.18
CA PHE A 15 8.59 -1.81 3.90
C PHE A 15 9.20 -2.95 3.06
N ILE A 16 8.35 -3.75 2.40
CA ILE A 16 8.77 -4.87 1.55
C ILE A 16 9.54 -4.36 0.33
N THR A 17 9.10 -3.28 -0.33
CA THR A 17 9.83 -2.71 -1.47
C THR A 17 11.21 -2.24 -1.06
N LEU A 18 11.34 -1.54 0.07
CA LEU A 18 12.63 -1.07 0.61
C LEU A 18 13.59 -2.24 0.88
N LEU A 19 13.10 -3.29 1.54
CA LEU A 19 13.90 -4.49 1.81
C LEU A 19 14.34 -5.19 0.52
N ALA A 20 13.43 -5.35 -0.45
CA ALA A 20 13.75 -5.97 -1.73
C ALA A 20 14.76 -5.14 -2.54
N LEU A 21 14.69 -3.81 -2.45
CA LEU A 21 15.63 -2.90 -3.10
C LEU A 21 17.04 -3.05 -2.51
N VAL A 22 17.15 -3.05 -1.18
CA VAL A 22 18.43 -3.25 -0.48
C VAL A 22 19.01 -4.63 -0.81
N ALA A 23 18.21 -5.69 -0.74
CA ALA A 23 18.62 -7.05 -1.08
C ALA A 23 19.12 -7.15 -2.54
N GLY A 24 18.39 -6.55 -3.49
CA GLY A 24 18.81 -6.50 -4.90
C GLY A 24 20.13 -5.75 -5.09
N LEU A 25 20.30 -4.61 -4.42
CA LEU A 25 21.54 -3.82 -4.48
C LEU A 25 22.74 -4.60 -3.93
N THR A 26 22.56 -5.31 -2.81
CA THR A 26 23.64 -6.13 -2.23
C THR A 26 24.09 -7.24 -3.17
N ILE A 27 23.16 -7.88 -3.89
CA ILE A 27 23.48 -8.94 -4.85
C ILE A 27 24.18 -8.37 -6.08
N ILE A 28 23.68 -7.26 -6.64
CA ILE A 28 24.32 -6.61 -7.80
C ILE A 28 25.76 -6.23 -7.46
N VAL A 29 26.00 -5.65 -6.27
CA VAL A 29 27.33 -5.27 -5.82
C VAL A 29 28.23 -6.49 -5.64
N GLN A 30 27.74 -7.55 -4.98
CA GLN A 30 28.52 -8.78 -4.80
C GLN A 30 28.87 -9.48 -6.11
N GLN A 31 27.93 -9.52 -7.05
CA GLN A 31 28.12 -10.24 -8.30
C GLN A 31 28.99 -9.45 -9.29
N PHE A 32 28.87 -8.12 -9.32
CA PHE A 32 29.60 -7.29 -10.29
C PHE A 32 31.00 -6.88 -9.83
N LEU A 33 31.18 -6.56 -8.53
CA LEU A 33 32.50 -6.13 -8.02
C LEU A 33 33.37 -7.29 -7.52
N MET A 34 32.74 -8.39 -7.11
CA MET A 34 33.34 -9.33 -6.18
C MET A 34 33.41 -10.76 -6.75
N GLY A 35 32.76 -11.03 -7.89
CA GLY A 35 32.92 -12.28 -8.64
C GLY A 35 32.55 -13.54 -7.86
N ASP A 36 31.54 -13.45 -6.98
CA ASP A 36 31.08 -14.49 -6.06
C ASP A 36 32.06 -14.87 -4.91
N PRO A 37 32.32 -13.97 -3.94
CA PRO A 37 33.19 -14.27 -2.78
C PRO A 37 32.56 -15.25 -1.78
N LEU A 38 31.24 -15.43 -1.83
CA LEU A 38 30.48 -16.22 -0.87
C LEU A 38 30.14 -17.63 -1.37
N GLY A 39 30.35 -17.94 -2.66
CA GLY A 39 30.11 -19.28 -3.21
C GLY A 39 28.66 -19.78 -3.07
N TRP A 40 27.69 -18.88 -3.01
CA TRP A 40 26.28 -19.23 -2.77
C TRP A 40 25.53 -19.75 -4.00
N ASP A 41 26.19 -19.86 -5.17
CA ASP A 41 25.56 -20.19 -6.46
C ASP A 41 24.21 -19.48 -6.59
N ILE A 42 24.23 -18.15 -6.47
CA ILE A 42 23.02 -17.32 -6.61
C ILE A 42 22.51 -17.54 -8.04
N THR A 43 21.62 -18.51 -8.14
CA THR A 43 21.07 -19.00 -9.39
C THR A 43 20.17 -17.89 -9.94
N GLY A 44 20.00 -17.81 -11.26
CA GLY A 44 19.11 -16.80 -11.88
C GLY A 44 17.69 -16.78 -11.27
N SER A 45 17.25 -17.89 -10.66
CA SER A 45 16.00 -18.00 -9.89
C SER A 45 15.96 -17.10 -8.64
N ALA A 46 17.07 -16.89 -7.95
CA ALA A 46 17.13 -16.03 -6.77
C ALA A 46 16.99 -14.54 -7.12
N MET A 47 17.64 -14.10 -8.22
CA MET A 47 17.44 -12.74 -8.74
C MET A 47 15.99 -12.51 -9.17
N VAL A 48 15.39 -13.48 -9.86
CA VAL A 48 13.97 -13.41 -10.26
C VAL A 48 13.08 -13.36 -9.02
N GLY A 49 13.36 -14.13 -7.98
CA GLY A 49 12.62 -14.10 -6.71
C GLY A 49 12.63 -12.71 -6.05
N ILE A 50 13.78 -12.04 -6.02
CA ILE A 50 13.92 -10.69 -5.46
C ILE A 50 13.21 -9.64 -6.32
N LEU A 51 13.30 -9.77 -7.65
CA LEU A 51 12.55 -8.92 -8.57
C LEU A 51 11.04 -9.08 -8.40
N VAL A 52 10.55 -10.31 -8.23
CA VAL A 52 9.14 -10.58 -7.93
C VAL A 52 8.74 -9.99 -6.58
N ALA A 53 9.56 -10.16 -5.54
CA ALA A 53 9.29 -9.56 -4.22
C ALA A 53 9.21 -8.03 -4.29
N PHE A 54 10.09 -7.40 -5.08
CA PHE A 54 10.05 -5.96 -5.34
C PHE A 54 8.75 -5.55 -6.05
N LEU A 55 8.37 -6.25 -7.13
CA LEU A 55 7.11 -6.00 -7.84
C LEU A 55 5.89 -6.16 -6.93
N VAL A 56 5.85 -7.24 -6.13
CA VAL A 56 4.76 -7.49 -5.16
C VAL A 56 4.69 -6.38 -4.13
N GLY A 57 5.82 -5.89 -3.62
CA GLY A 57 5.85 -4.73 -2.73
C GLY A 57 5.22 -3.48 -3.37
N VAL A 58 5.57 -3.17 -4.63
CA VAL A 58 5.00 -2.03 -5.35
C VAL A 58 3.49 -2.20 -5.57
N LEU A 59 3.05 -3.42 -5.89
CA LEU A 59 1.64 -3.76 -6.01
C LEU A 59 0.89 -3.55 -4.69
N LEU A 60 1.46 -3.94 -3.55
CA LEU A 60 0.87 -3.70 -2.23
C LEU A 60 0.71 -2.21 -1.92
N VAL A 61 1.69 -1.38 -2.30
CA VAL A 61 1.57 0.08 -2.17
C VAL A 61 0.42 0.61 -3.04
N ALA A 62 0.33 0.16 -4.29
CA ALA A 62 -0.74 0.56 -5.21
C ALA A 62 -2.12 0.16 -4.69
N GLN A 63 -2.26 -1.04 -4.12
CA GLN A 63 -3.50 -1.49 -3.47
C GLN A 63 -3.84 -0.62 -2.25
N GLY A 64 -2.84 -0.22 -1.45
CA GLY A 64 -3.05 0.71 -0.34
C GLY A 64 -3.63 2.05 -0.79
N ILE A 65 -3.09 2.63 -1.88
CA ILE A 65 -3.62 3.87 -2.46
C ILE A 65 -5.05 3.65 -2.97
N LEU A 66 -5.29 2.58 -3.74
CA LEU A 66 -6.62 2.25 -4.28
C LEU A 66 -7.67 2.16 -3.16
N ALA A 67 -7.28 1.61 -2.03
CA ALA A 67 -8.16 1.42 -0.90
C ALA A 67 -8.54 2.74 -0.20
N ILE A 68 -7.64 3.73 -0.17
CA ILE A 68 -7.94 5.10 0.25
C ILE A 68 -8.99 5.72 -0.69
N TYR A 69 -8.78 5.60 -2.01
CA TYR A 69 -9.76 6.10 -3.00
C TYR A 69 -11.12 5.41 -2.84
N LEU A 70 -11.15 4.09 -2.64
CA LEU A 70 -12.37 3.33 -2.44
C LEU A 70 -13.13 3.81 -1.20
N SER A 71 -12.43 4.16 -0.12
CA SER A 71 -13.06 4.71 1.09
C SER A 71 -13.78 6.04 0.84
N HIS A 72 -13.21 6.91 -0.02
CA HIS A 72 -13.84 8.17 -0.40
C HIS A 72 -15.09 7.93 -1.26
N ILE A 73 -15.00 7.03 -2.25
CA ILE A 73 -16.14 6.66 -3.10
C ILE A 73 -17.24 6.03 -2.26
N TYR A 74 -16.90 5.17 -1.31
CA TYR A 74 -17.87 4.52 -0.43
C TYR A 74 -18.65 5.52 0.42
N VAL A 75 -18.00 6.57 0.94
CA VAL A 75 -18.66 7.64 1.69
C VAL A 75 -19.61 8.44 0.78
N GLN A 76 -19.22 8.71 -0.46
CA GLN A 76 -20.08 9.39 -1.43
C GLN A 76 -21.27 8.52 -1.87
N ALA A 77 -21.04 7.23 -2.11
CA ALA A 77 -22.07 6.27 -2.54
C ALA A 77 -23.09 5.96 -1.43
N GLN A 78 -22.72 6.08 -0.16
CA GLN A 78 -23.63 5.85 0.96
C GLN A 78 -24.79 6.87 1.03
N GLY A 79 -24.70 8.03 0.35
CA GLY A 79 -25.81 8.97 0.22
C GLY A 79 -26.40 9.45 1.55
N ARG A 80 -25.66 9.40 2.67
CA ARG A 80 -26.21 9.76 3.97
C ARG A 80 -26.50 11.27 4.00
N PRO A 81 -27.74 11.69 4.31
CA PRO A 81 -28.06 13.10 4.40
C PRO A 81 -27.14 13.76 5.43
N LEU A 82 -26.47 14.85 5.05
CA LEU A 82 -25.49 15.57 5.85
C LEU A 82 -26.10 16.13 7.16
N TYR A 83 -27.43 16.21 7.23
CA TYR A 83 -28.18 16.72 8.36
C TYR A 83 -29.61 16.17 8.32
N VAL A 84 -30.15 15.87 9.51
CA VAL A 84 -31.57 15.51 9.71
C VAL A 84 -32.28 16.76 10.24
N ILE A 85 -33.23 17.28 9.47
CA ILE A 85 -34.05 18.44 9.86
C ILE A 85 -34.99 18.05 11.00
N ASP A 86 -34.69 18.51 12.22
CA ASP A 86 -35.63 18.41 13.33
C ASP A 86 -36.67 19.53 13.21
N ARG A 87 -37.84 19.21 12.64
CA ARG A 87 -38.94 20.17 12.48
C ARG A 87 -39.58 20.57 13.81
N THR A 88 -39.39 19.80 14.88
CA THR A 88 -40.01 20.04 16.19
C THR A 88 -39.37 21.21 16.96
N SER A 89 -38.11 21.56 16.64
CA SER A 89 -37.38 22.69 17.25
C SER A 89 -37.04 23.81 16.26
N SER A 90 -37.59 23.78 15.04
CA SER A 90 -37.29 24.80 14.02
C SER A 90 -38.19 26.03 14.19
N ARG A 91 -37.64 27.07 14.82
CA ARG A 91 -38.31 28.35 15.15
C ARG A 91 -38.61 29.24 13.93
N ASN A 92 -38.40 28.77 12.71
CA ASN A 92 -38.42 29.58 11.47
C ASN A 92 -39.35 29.03 10.37
N LEU A 93 -40.29 28.14 10.73
CA LEU A 93 -41.29 27.53 9.82
C LEU A 93 -42.74 27.89 10.16
N ILE A 94 -42.95 28.77 11.14
CA ILE A 94 -44.25 29.34 11.51
C ILE A 94 -44.23 30.81 11.08
N GLY A 95 -44.54 31.02 9.80
CA GLY A 95 -44.86 32.30 9.17
C GLY A 95 -45.97 32.03 8.18
#